data_AF-A0A4S3J0H5-F1
#
_entry.id   AF-A0A4S3J0H5-F1
#
_cell.length_a   1.000
_cell.length_b   1.000
_cell.length_c   1.000
_cell.angle_alpha   90.00
_cell.angle_beta   90.00
_cell.angle_gamma   90.00
#
_symmetry.space_group_name_H-M   'P 1'
#
loop_
_entity.id
_entity.type
_entity.pdbx_description
1 polymer ?
#
loop_
_entity_poly.entity_id
_entity_poly.type
_entity_poly.pdbx_seq_one_letter_code
_entity_poly.pdbx_strand_id
1 'polypeptide(L)' 'MTSPRDFTVLENSPVVMNDLAYRLGLSRELTFYDVYSLDDPEPLAFVPCRVFALLAIVFLTDARDNTRKEEDVQIEWY' A
#
# COMPACT_ATOMS: atom_id res chain seq x y z
N MET A 1 -22.65 -19.11 -16.01
CA MET A 1 -21.18 -19.18 -15.83
C MET A 1 -20.62 -17.78 -15.99
N THR A 2 -20.49 -17.03 -14.90
CA THR A 2 -19.81 -15.73 -14.91
C THR A 2 -18.31 -15.98 -15.06
N SER A 3 -17.71 -15.43 -16.11
CA SER A 3 -16.25 -15.35 -16.26
C SER A 3 -15.62 -14.85 -14.97
N PRO A 4 -14.45 -15.37 -14.54
CA PRO A 4 -13.71 -14.77 -13.45
C PRO A 4 -13.47 -13.29 -13.75
N ARG A 5 -13.73 -12.44 -12.75
CA ARG A 5 -13.51 -11.00 -12.81
C ARG A 5 -12.04 -10.77 -12.49
N ASP A 6 -11.20 -11.02 -13.48
CA ASP A 6 -9.77 -10.81 -13.34
C ASP A 6 -9.50 -9.32 -13.43
N PHE A 7 -8.80 -8.80 -12.42
CA PHE A 7 -8.28 -7.44 -12.41
C PHE A 7 -6.81 -7.46 -12.83
N THR A 8 -6.40 -6.44 -13.57
CA THR A 8 -4.98 -6.22 -13.87
C THR A 8 -4.25 -5.86 -12.58
N VAL A 9 -3.08 -6.48 -12.37
CA VAL A 9 -2.21 -6.15 -11.24
C VAL A 9 -1.77 -4.69 -11.34
N LEU A 10 -1.91 -3.96 -10.24
CA LEU A 10 -1.49 -2.57 -10.16
C LEU A 10 -0.01 -2.48 -9.82
N GLU A 11 0.68 -1.57 -10.51
CA GLU A 11 2.02 -1.14 -10.14
C GLU A 11 1.93 -0.20 -8.93
N ASN A 12 2.71 -0.45 -7.88
CA ASN A 12 2.81 0.45 -6.75
C ASN A 12 3.78 1.60 -7.06
N SER A 13 3.29 2.59 -7.79
CA SER A 13 3.99 3.85 -8.03
C SER A 13 3.05 5.04 -7.85
N PRO A 14 3.57 6.22 -7.44
CA PRO A 14 2.77 7.42 -7.29
C PRO A 14 1.94 7.79 -8.51
N VAL A 15 2.46 7.56 -9.72
CA VAL A 15 1.75 7.88 -10.98
C VAL A 15 0.46 7.06 -11.09
N VAL A 16 0.53 5.76 -10.89
CA VAL A 16 -0.62 4.85 -10.99
C VAL A 16 -1.58 5.04 -9.82
N MET A 17 -1.04 5.14 -8.60
CA MET A 17 -1.86 5.22 -7.39
C MET A 17 -2.59 6.56 -7.28
N ASN A 18 -1.97 7.68 -7.64
CA ASN A 18 -2.65 8.98 -7.66
C ASN A 18 -3.74 9.03 -8.74
N ASP A 19 -3.48 8.56 -9.96
CA ASP A 19 -4.51 8.52 -11.01
C ASP A 19 -5.73 7.68 -10.58
N LEU A 20 -5.48 6.49 -10.02
CA LEU A 20 -6.55 5.64 -9.49
C LEU A 20 -7.31 6.31 -8.35
N ALA A 21 -6.62 6.84 -7.35
CA ALA A 21 -7.23 7.44 -6.17
C ALA A 21 -8.13 8.64 -6.55
N TYR A 22 -7.68 9.49 -7.46
CA TYR A 22 -8.47 10.63 -7.92
C TYR A 22 -9.70 10.20 -8.73
N ARG A 23 -9.60 9.14 -9.54
CA ARG A 23 -10.76 8.57 -10.25
C ARG A 23 -11.79 7.97 -9.30
N LEU A 24 -11.35 7.48 -8.15
CA LEU A 24 -12.20 6.97 -7.08
C LEU A 24 -12.78 8.07 -6.17
N GLY A 25 -12.45 9.35 -6.43
CA GLY A 25 -12.99 10.50 -5.71
C GLY A 25 -12.15 10.97 -4.51
N LEU A 26 -10.90 10.53 -4.38
CA LEU A 26 -10.00 11.07 -3.35
C LEU A 26 -9.72 12.57 -3.60
N SER A 27 -9.66 13.35 -2.51
CA SER A 27 -9.25 14.76 -2.57
C SER A 27 -7.83 14.89 -3.14
N ARG A 28 -7.62 15.91 -3.98
CA ARG A 28 -6.30 16.26 -4.53
C ARG A 28 -5.35 16.91 -3.51
N GLU A 29 -5.82 17.15 -2.29
CA GLU A 29 -4.98 17.51 -1.15
C GLU A 29 -4.16 16.32 -0.63
N LEU A 30 -4.53 15.09 -1.03
CA LEU A 30 -3.82 13.87 -0.71
C LEU A 30 -3.10 13.35 -1.96
N THR A 31 -1.88 12.87 -1.78
CA THR A 31 -1.02 12.36 -2.86
C THR A 31 -0.14 11.25 -2.30
N PHE A 32 0.09 10.22 -3.10
CA PHE A 32 1.11 9.20 -2.87
C PHE A 32 2.50 9.74 -3.26
N TYR A 33 3.49 9.47 -2.42
CA TYR A 33 4.91 9.77 -2.65
C TYR A 33 5.72 8.47 -2.56
N ASP A 34 6.81 8.40 -3.31
CA ASP A 34 7.78 7.32 -3.15
C ASP A 34 8.53 7.47 -1.83
N VAL A 35 8.76 6.33 -1.17
CA VAL A 35 9.58 6.24 0.04
C VAL A 35 10.81 5.42 -0.31
N TYR A 36 11.96 6.10 -0.41
CA TYR A 36 13.22 5.47 -0.83
C TYR A 36 13.88 4.66 0.29
N SER A 37 13.69 5.06 1.55
CA SER A 37 14.17 4.36 2.73
C SER A 37 13.29 4.71 3.93
N LEU A 38 13.15 3.75 4.85
CA LEU A 38 12.42 3.91 6.12
C LEU A 38 13.36 4.10 7.32
N ASP A 39 14.65 3.83 7.14
CA ASP A 39 15.68 3.79 8.16
C ASP A 39 16.76 4.86 8.00
N ASP A 40 16.96 5.36 6.78
CA ASP A 40 17.85 6.48 6.48
C ASP A 40 17.08 7.81 6.56
N PRO A 41 17.46 8.73 7.47
CA PRO A 41 16.78 10.00 7.64
C PRO A 41 16.91 10.95 6.44
N GLU A 42 17.98 10.85 5.64
CA GLU A 42 18.18 11.76 4.50
C GLU A 42 17.14 11.55 3.40
N PRO A 43 16.93 10.33 2.87
CA PRO A 43 15.85 10.06 1.91
C PRO A 43 14.46 10.21 2.51
N LEU A 44 14.28 9.92 3.80
CA LEU A 44 12.97 10.03 4.44
C LEU A 44 12.50 11.49 4.55
N ALA A 45 13.44 12.45 4.64
CA ALA A 45 13.12 13.88 4.67
C ALA A 45 12.43 14.40 3.40
N PHE A 46 12.46 13.65 2.29
CA PHE A 46 11.71 13.98 1.07
C PHE A 46 10.20 13.72 1.19
N VAL A 47 9.77 12.90 2.15
CA VAL A 47 8.37 12.62 2.41
C VAL A 47 7.75 13.77 3.21
N PRO A 48 6.57 14.29 2.84
CA PRO A 48 5.91 15.34 3.62
C PRO A 48 5.64 14.91 5.07
N CYS A 49 5.84 15.83 6.02
CA CYS A 49 5.75 15.56 7.46
C CYS A 49 4.37 15.05 7.94
N ARG A 50 3.28 15.35 7.21
CA ARG A 50 1.94 14.83 7.50
C ARG A 50 1.59 13.69 6.55
N VAL A 51 1.70 12.46 7.05
CA VAL A 51 1.31 11.23 6.35
C VAL A 51 0.13 10.56 7.06
N PHE A 52 -0.78 9.97 6.28
CA PHE A 52 -1.97 9.28 6.80
C PHE A 52 -1.87 7.76 6.72
N ALA A 53 -1.12 7.24 5.77
CA ALA A 53 -0.97 5.81 5.52
C ALA A 53 0.38 5.51 4.84
N LEU A 54 0.84 4.27 4.99
CA LEU A 54 1.98 3.70 4.27
C LEU A 54 1.49 2.49 3.47
N LEU A 55 1.75 2.50 2.16
CA LEU A 55 1.48 1.36 1.29
C LEU A 55 2.79 0.66 0.94
N ALA A 56 2.91 -0.61 1.30
CA ALA A 56 4.11 -1.40 1.06
C ALA A 56 3.79 -2.67 0.27
N ILE A 57 4.60 -2.95 -0.76
CA ILE A 57 4.63 -4.29 -1.37
C ILE A 57 5.61 -5.14 -0.57
N VAL A 58 5.15 -6.33 -0.23
CA VAL A 58 5.92 -7.35 0.48
C VAL A 58 5.78 -8.66 -0.27
N PHE A 59 6.88 -9.39 -0.42
CA PHE A 59 6.84 -10.71 -1.04
C PHE A 59 5.99 -11.66 -0.19
N LEU A 60 5.06 -12.35 -0.85
CA LEU A 60 4.29 -13.42 -0.23
C LEU A 60 5.10 -14.71 -0.34
N THR A 61 5.57 -15.20 0.80
CA THR A 61 6.21 -16.51 0.92
C THR A 61 5.39 -17.35 1.88
N ASP A 62 5.42 -18.68 1.74
CA ASP A 62 4.62 -19.58 2.59
C ASP A 62 4.89 -19.36 4.09
N ALA A 63 6.16 -19.18 4.46
CA ALA A 63 6.55 -18.90 5.83
C ALA A 63 5.89 -17.62 6.37
N ARG A 64 5.95 -16.54 5.59
CA ARG A 64 5.37 -15.25 5.98
C ARG A 64 3.85 -15.31 6.02
N ASP A 65 3.23 -15.96 5.05
CA ASP A 65 1.77 -16.12 4.98
C ASP A 65 1.23 -16.90 6.18
N ASN A 66 1.91 -17.98 6.58
CA ASN A 66 1.55 -18.75 7.77
C ASN A 66 1.67 -17.90 9.04
N THR A 67 2.79 -17.21 9.24
CA THR A 67 2.96 -16.32 10.41
C THR A 67 1.89 -15.23 10.47
N ARG A 68 1.57 -14.59 9.34
CA ARG A 68 0.52 -13.55 9.28
C ARG A 68 -0.85 -14.10 9.66
N LYS A 69 -1.22 -15.29 9.18
CA LYS A 69 -2.50 -15.92 9.54
C LYS A 69 -2.57 -16.26 11.02
N GLU A 70 -1.48 -16.71 11.63
CA GLU A 70 -1.42 -16.98 13.07
C GLU A 70 -1.58 -15.70 13.89
N GLU A 71 -0.92 -14.61 13.47
CA GLU A 71 -1.04 -13.27 14.08
C GLU A 71 -2.49 -12.75 13.97
N ASP A 72 -3.11 -12.84 12.79
CA ASP A 72 -4.46 -12.32 12.52
C ASP A 72 -5.56 -13.02 13.32
N VAL A 73 -5.38 -14.30 13.70
CA VAL A 73 -6.35 -15.04 14.56
C VAL A 73 -6.46 -14.42 15.94
N GLN A 74 -5.39 -13.79 16.43
CA GLN A 74 -5.36 -13.15 17.76
C GLN A 74 -5.92 -11.72 17.73
N ILE A 75 -6.26 -11.19 16.56
CA ILE A 75 -6.80 -9.83 16.40
C ILE A 75 -8.32 -9.88 16.45
N GLU A 76 -8.90 -9.29 17.50
CA GLU A 76 -10.33 -8.98 17.53
C GLU A 76 -10.57 -7.74 16.66
N TRP A 77 -11.18 -7.95 15.49
CA TRP A 77 -11.59 -6.85 14.61
C TRP A 77 -12.74 -6.09 15.27
N TYR A 78 -12.59 -4.77 15.43
CA TYR A 78 -13.55 -3.86 16.09
C TYR A 78 -15.00 -3.99 15.60
#